data_AF-A0A1I4U3U0-F1
#
_entry.id   AF-A0A1I4U3U0-F1
#
_cell.length_a   1.000
_cell.length_b   1.000
_cell.length_c   1.000
_cell.angle_alpha   90.00
_cell.angle_beta   90.00
_cell.angle_gamma   90.00
#
_symmetry.space_group_name_H-M   'P 1'
#
loop_
_entity.id
_entity.type
_entity.pdbx_description
1 polymer ?
#
loop_
_entity_poly.entity_id
_entity_poly.type
_entity_poly.pdbx_seq_one_letter_code
_entity_poly.pdbx_strand_id
1 'polypeptide(L)'
;MKGILICGHGSRDPEGVEGFKALVALLRKRYPDRMVDYGFLEFSHPVYAAAVERMYVAGIREIIAIPAILFAGGHAKNDIPFEMNTLQSQYPDLRIRLGRHIGITPSILQLAGKLVTAAEAAHPPMDRQDACLLLVGRGTSDPDANSDVAKMTRMLGEGLGFGFSTTAFIGVTQPLLKDHLPIIDHLPYKRIVALPVFLFTGVLLKKIYAQLEEFAATTSKQIIATKSFECDELLLQTIDERIREVQEGSPDMNCQLCKYRTQIIGFEEEVGKEQVGHHLAVKGILFEEEEKPGEKKTVLTTVKKILGI
;
A
#
# COMPACT_ATOMS: atom_id res chain seq x y z
N MET A 1 -25.55 12.98 0.02
CA MET A 1 -24.92 11.64 0.07
C MET A 1 -23.40 11.83 0.04
N LYS A 2 -22.64 11.07 0.84
CA LYS A 2 -21.16 11.16 0.88
C LYS A 2 -20.53 10.13 -0.06
N GLY A 3 -19.71 10.55 -1.01
CA GLY A 3 -18.89 9.66 -1.82
C GLY A 3 -17.71 9.08 -1.03
N ILE A 4 -17.13 7.98 -1.54
CA ILE A 4 -15.85 7.42 -1.08
C ILE A 4 -14.88 7.43 -2.27
N LEU A 5 -13.74 8.11 -2.11
CA LEU A 5 -12.63 8.07 -3.05
C LEU A 5 -11.53 7.18 -2.45
N ILE A 6 -11.20 6.09 -3.11
CA ILE A 6 -10.05 5.26 -2.75
C ILE A 6 -8.82 5.79 -3.49
N CYS A 7 -7.84 6.28 -2.73
CA CYS A 7 -6.66 6.94 -3.26
C CYS A 7 -5.52 5.91 -3.42
N GLY A 8 -5.32 5.42 -4.65
CA GLY A 8 -4.24 4.50 -4.98
C GLY A 8 -2.91 5.23 -5.23
N HIS A 9 -1.78 4.59 -4.92
CA HIS A 9 -0.46 5.13 -5.29
C HIS A 9 -0.26 5.09 -6.82
N GLY A 10 -0.59 3.94 -7.43
CA GLY A 10 -0.38 3.65 -8.85
C GLY A 10 0.81 2.74 -9.09
N SER A 11 0.85 2.11 -10.25
CA SER A 11 1.84 1.09 -10.59
C SER A 11 2.19 1.13 -12.06
N ARG A 12 3.45 0.82 -12.36
CA ARG A 12 3.90 0.53 -13.74
C ARG A 12 3.60 -0.90 -14.17
N ASP A 13 3.27 -1.76 -13.23
CA ASP A 13 2.85 -3.14 -13.46
C ASP A 13 1.32 -3.21 -13.54
N PRO A 14 0.74 -3.64 -14.68
CA PRO A 14 -0.70 -3.78 -14.84
C PRO A 14 -1.35 -4.71 -13.82
N GLU A 15 -0.67 -5.78 -13.39
CA GLU A 15 -1.24 -6.70 -12.38
C GLU A 15 -1.48 -6.01 -11.04
N GLY A 16 -0.60 -5.07 -10.66
CA GLY A 16 -0.77 -4.26 -9.45
C GLY A 16 -1.94 -3.29 -9.56
N VAL A 17 -2.19 -2.75 -10.76
CA VAL A 17 -3.35 -1.90 -11.04
C VAL A 17 -4.65 -2.71 -10.94
N GLU A 18 -4.68 -3.92 -11.51
CA GLU A 18 -5.85 -4.79 -11.46
C GLU A 18 -6.15 -5.29 -10.03
N GLY A 19 -5.13 -5.62 -9.23
CA GLY A 19 -5.31 -5.93 -7.81
C GLY A 19 -5.98 -4.78 -7.04
N PHE A 20 -5.53 -3.54 -7.27
CA PHE A 20 -6.17 -2.37 -6.67
C PHE A 20 -7.61 -2.16 -7.16
N LYS A 21 -7.88 -2.31 -8.46
CA LYS A 21 -9.25 -2.22 -8.99
C LYS A 21 -10.17 -3.29 -8.40
N ALA A 22 -9.65 -4.50 -8.17
CA ALA A 22 -10.39 -5.58 -7.52
C ALA A 22 -10.78 -5.20 -6.07
N LEU A 23 -9.87 -4.59 -5.30
CA LEU A 23 -10.18 -4.06 -3.96
C LEU A 23 -11.33 -3.04 -4.04
N VAL A 24 -11.26 -2.09 -4.98
CA VAL A 24 -12.30 -1.07 -5.17
C VAL A 24 -13.64 -1.70 -5.56
N ALA A 25 -13.63 -2.74 -6.40
CA ALA A 25 -14.84 -3.47 -6.78
C ALA A 25 -15.51 -4.14 -5.57
N LEU A 26 -14.73 -4.67 -4.62
CA LEU A 26 -15.27 -5.20 -3.36
C LEU A 26 -15.83 -4.09 -2.47
N LEU A 27 -15.17 -2.94 -2.39
CA LEU A 27 -15.66 -1.78 -1.63
C LEU A 27 -16.97 -1.22 -2.21
N ARG A 28 -17.13 -1.22 -3.54
CA ARG A 28 -18.41 -0.86 -4.19
C ARG A 28 -19.56 -1.78 -3.75
N LYS A 29 -19.31 -3.08 -3.64
CA LYS A 29 -20.30 -4.04 -3.13
C LYS A 29 -20.58 -3.83 -1.63
N ARG A 30 -19.57 -3.44 -0.87
CA ARG A 30 -19.65 -3.19 0.58
C ARG A 30 -20.43 -1.91 0.93
N TYR A 31 -20.44 -0.93 0.03
CA TYR A 31 -21.13 0.35 0.19
C TYR A 31 -22.13 0.62 -0.96
N PRO A 32 -23.21 -0.17 -1.09
CA PRO A 32 -24.14 -0.05 -2.22
C PRO A 32 -24.87 1.30 -2.28
N ASP A 33 -25.06 1.95 -1.14
CA ASP A 33 -25.76 3.24 -1.03
C ASP A 33 -24.83 4.45 -1.18
N ARG A 34 -23.56 4.23 -1.58
CA ARG A 34 -22.59 5.31 -1.74
C ARG A 34 -21.86 5.16 -3.06
N MET A 35 -21.59 6.28 -3.72
CA MET A 35 -20.67 6.28 -4.85
C MET A 35 -19.24 6.02 -4.36
N VAL A 36 -18.69 4.85 -4.71
CA VAL A 36 -17.28 4.51 -4.48
C VAL A 36 -16.54 4.60 -5.80
N ASP A 37 -15.57 5.51 -5.86
CA ASP A 37 -14.70 5.71 -7.01
C ASP A 37 -13.23 5.69 -6.58
N TYR A 38 -12.31 5.73 -7.55
CA TYR A 38 -10.90 5.64 -7.30
C TYR A 38 -10.10 6.48 -8.29
N GLY A 39 -8.89 6.83 -7.89
CA GLY A 39 -7.86 7.32 -8.79
C GLY A 39 -6.48 6.97 -8.27
N PHE A 40 -5.46 7.36 -9.03
CA PHE A 40 -4.06 7.14 -8.71
C PHE A 40 -3.30 8.46 -8.56
N LEU A 41 -2.32 8.46 -7.65
CA LEU A 41 -1.38 9.56 -7.47
C LEU A 41 -0.41 9.64 -8.66
N GLU A 42 0.16 8.50 -9.05
CA GLU A 42 1.26 8.38 -10.02
C GLU A 42 0.98 7.28 -11.04
N PHE A 43 1.66 7.37 -12.18
CA PHE A 43 1.73 6.35 -13.23
C PHE A 43 0.40 6.04 -13.92
N SER A 44 -0.51 5.41 -13.20
CA SER A 44 -1.74 4.80 -13.70
C SER A 44 -2.89 5.79 -13.84
N HIS A 45 -3.96 5.36 -14.54
CA HIS A 45 -5.21 6.09 -14.70
C HIS A 45 -6.40 5.33 -14.12
N PRO A 46 -7.48 6.04 -13.76
CA PRO A 46 -7.63 7.50 -13.75
C PRO A 46 -6.81 8.17 -12.64
N VAL A 47 -6.38 9.42 -12.84
CA VAL A 47 -5.79 10.24 -11.76
C VAL A 47 -6.89 10.75 -10.81
N TYR A 48 -6.52 11.18 -9.60
CA TYR A 48 -7.50 11.68 -8.61
C TYR A 48 -8.45 12.74 -9.14
N ALA A 49 -7.95 13.68 -9.97
CA ALA A 49 -8.76 14.74 -10.55
C ALA A 49 -9.96 14.19 -11.34
N ALA A 50 -9.72 13.19 -12.20
CA ALA A 50 -10.79 12.59 -13.01
C ALA A 50 -11.82 11.86 -12.14
N ALA A 51 -11.40 11.23 -11.04
CA ALA A 51 -12.32 10.58 -10.11
C ALA A 51 -13.18 11.60 -9.36
N VAL A 52 -12.55 12.66 -8.83
CA VAL A 52 -13.27 13.75 -8.14
C VAL A 52 -14.25 14.44 -9.07
N GLU A 53 -13.87 14.69 -10.32
CA GLU A 53 -14.76 15.28 -11.33
C GLU A 53 -15.99 14.39 -11.58
N ARG A 54 -15.80 13.08 -11.81
CA ARG A 54 -16.92 12.13 -11.98
C ARG A 54 -17.87 12.14 -10.79
N MET A 55 -17.33 12.14 -9.57
CA MET A 55 -18.14 12.21 -8.35
C MET A 55 -18.90 13.54 -8.24
N TYR A 56 -18.24 14.66 -8.55
CA TYR A 56 -18.84 15.98 -8.50
C TYR A 56 -19.98 16.15 -9.51
N VAL A 57 -19.78 15.69 -10.75
CA VAL A 57 -20.80 15.69 -11.81
C VAL A 57 -21.99 14.79 -11.45
N ALA A 58 -21.76 13.69 -10.72
CA ALA A 58 -22.80 12.83 -10.18
C ALA A 58 -23.56 13.43 -8.97
N GLY A 59 -23.29 14.69 -8.60
CA GLY A 59 -23.98 15.39 -7.51
C GLY A 59 -23.39 15.14 -6.12
N ILE A 60 -22.24 14.47 -6.01
CA ILE A 60 -21.55 14.33 -4.73
C ILE A 60 -20.90 15.67 -4.35
N ARG A 61 -21.17 16.13 -3.12
CA ARG A 61 -20.58 17.36 -2.54
C ARG A 61 -19.74 17.10 -1.30
N GLU A 62 -19.75 15.87 -0.81
CA GLU A 62 -18.87 15.44 0.28
C GLU A 62 -18.17 14.15 -0.11
N ILE A 63 -16.84 14.15 -0.14
CA ILE A 63 -16.01 13.00 -0.48
C ILE A 63 -15.20 12.59 0.75
N ILE A 64 -15.23 11.31 1.10
CA ILE A 64 -14.29 10.71 2.04
C ILE A 64 -13.15 10.10 1.22
N ALA A 65 -11.96 10.70 1.29
CA ALA A 65 -10.78 10.22 0.58
C ALA A 65 -9.96 9.29 1.48
N ILE A 66 -9.76 8.04 1.09
CA ILE A 66 -9.03 7.03 1.88
C ILE A 66 -7.75 6.61 1.15
N PRO A 67 -6.56 6.93 1.68
CA PRO A 67 -5.29 6.45 1.15
C PRO A 67 -5.16 4.93 1.28
N ALA A 68 -5.13 4.21 0.16
CA ALA A 68 -4.78 2.80 0.10
C ALA A 68 -3.25 2.62 0.16
N ILE A 69 -2.65 3.07 1.26
CA ILE A 69 -1.21 3.07 1.52
C ILE A 69 -0.98 2.43 2.90
N LEU A 70 -0.07 1.46 2.99
CA LEU A 70 0.22 0.74 4.24
C LEU A 70 0.88 1.61 5.30
N PHE A 71 1.91 2.39 4.95
CA PHE A 71 2.68 3.19 5.90
C PHE A 71 2.81 4.64 5.44
N ALA A 72 2.76 5.58 6.38
CA ALA A 72 2.75 7.00 6.08
C ALA A 72 4.13 7.57 5.74
N GLY A 73 4.60 7.35 4.50
CA GLY A 73 5.72 8.09 3.92
C GLY A 73 5.30 9.45 3.34
N GLY A 74 6.17 10.05 2.51
CA GLY A 74 5.92 11.33 1.84
C GLY A 74 4.59 11.38 1.09
N HIS A 75 4.20 10.31 0.39
CA HIS A 75 2.92 10.30 -0.33
C HIS A 75 1.70 10.50 0.58
N ALA A 76 1.63 9.82 1.73
CA ALA A 76 0.50 9.94 2.65
C ALA A 76 0.55 11.21 3.51
N LYS A 77 1.76 11.66 3.87
CA LYS A 77 1.96 12.84 4.75
C LYS A 77 1.93 14.17 3.98
N ASN A 78 2.20 14.14 2.68
CA ASN A 78 2.43 15.34 1.88
C ASN A 78 1.67 15.32 0.54
N ASP A 79 1.95 14.37 -0.36
CA ASP A 79 1.42 14.45 -1.74
C ASP A 79 -0.10 14.30 -1.84
N ILE A 80 -0.69 13.32 -1.14
CA ILE A 80 -2.14 13.12 -1.12
C ILE A 80 -2.86 14.29 -0.44
N PRO A 81 -2.43 14.77 0.75
CA PRO A 81 -2.97 16.01 1.33
C PRO A 81 -2.93 17.19 0.35
N PHE A 82 -1.80 17.41 -0.32
CA PHE A 82 -1.65 18.47 -1.32
C PHE A 82 -2.68 18.32 -2.45
N GLU A 83 -2.84 17.13 -3.02
CA GLU A 83 -3.82 16.85 -4.08
C GLU A 83 -5.25 17.07 -3.61
N MET A 84 -5.62 16.57 -2.42
CA MET A 84 -6.98 16.71 -1.91
C MET A 84 -7.33 18.18 -1.64
N ASN A 85 -6.39 18.96 -1.08
CA ASN A 85 -6.59 20.40 -0.87
C ASN A 85 -6.71 21.15 -2.20
N THR A 86 -5.87 20.81 -3.18
CA THR A 86 -5.88 21.41 -4.51
C THR A 86 -7.16 21.09 -5.27
N LEU A 87 -7.63 19.84 -5.21
CA LEU A 87 -8.88 19.45 -5.85
C LEU A 87 -10.08 20.09 -5.17
N GLN A 88 -10.09 20.16 -3.83
CA GLN A 88 -11.17 20.83 -3.11
C GLN A 88 -11.29 22.31 -3.49
N SER A 89 -10.18 23.03 -3.65
CA SER A 89 -10.22 24.47 -3.98
C SER A 89 -10.74 24.79 -5.38
N GLN A 90 -10.80 23.79 -6.27
CA GLN A 90 -11.33 23.93 -7.63
C GLN A 90 -12.86 23.91 -7.70
N TYR A 91 -13.54 23.50 -6.62
CA TYR A 91 -14.99 23.38 -6.59
C TYR A 91 -15.58 24.14 -5.38
N PRO A 92 -16.50 25.10 -5.60
CA PRO A 92 -16.93 26.03 -4.56
C PRO A 92 -17.74 25.39 -3.41
N ASP A 93 -18.43 24.28 -3.66
CA ASP A 93 -19.30 23.59 -2.71
C ASP A 93 -18.89 22.14 -2.44
N LEU A 94 -17.67 21.75 -2.84
CA LEU A 94 -17.12 20.42 -2.55
C LEU A 94 -16.35 20.41 -1.24
N ARG A 95 -16.62 19.42 -0.41
CA ARG A 95 -15.84 19.10 0.79
C ARG A 95 -15.17 17.75 0.65
N ILE A 96 -13.85 17.71 0.75
CA ILE A 96 -13.05 16.49 0.76
C ILE A 96 -12.50 16.29 2.18
N ARG A 97 -12.84 15.17 2.79
CA ARG A 97 -12.32 14.77 4.11
C ARG A 97 -11.35 13.62 3.91
N LEU A 98 -10.07 13.90 4.14
CA LEU A 98 -8.99 12.92 4.04
C LEU A 98 -8.97 12.05 5.30
N GLY A 99 -9.10 10.73 5.13
CA GLY A 99 -8.83 9.75 6.15
C GLY A 99 -7.36 9.42 6.27
N ARG A 100 -6.99 8.77 7.36
CA ARG A 100 -5.61 8.29 7.54
C ARG A 100 -5.32 7.11 6.61
N HIS A 101 -4.04 6.87 6.37
CA HIS A 101 -3.54 5.68 5.67
C HIS A 101 -3.91 4.38 6.41
N ILE A 102 -3.74 3.22 5.78
CA ILE A 102 -4.14 1.92 6.35
C ILE A 102 -3.46 1.69 7.70
N GLY A 103 -2.14 1.83 7.76
CA GLY A 103 -1.37 1.71 9.00
C GLY A 103 -1.37 0.30 9.59
N ILE A 104 -0.82 0.19 10.81
CA ILE A 104 -0.83 -1.05 11.57
C ILE A 104 -2.10 -1.07 12.43
N THR A 105 -2.95 -2.06 12.19
CA THR A 105 -4.15 -2.34 12.98
C THR A 105 -4.14 -3.80 13.45
N PRO A 106 -4.95 -4.15 14.46
CA PRO A 106 -5.18 -5.55 14.82
C PRO A 106 -5.55 -6.42 13.60
N SER A 107 -6.44 -5.96 12.73
CA SER A 107 -6.86 -6.67 11.52
C SER A 107 -5.72 -6.88 10.52
N ILE A 108 -4.85 -5.88 10.34
CA ILE A 108 -3.66 -6.02 9.49
C ILE A 108 -2.63 -6.98 10.09
N LEU A 109 -2.40 -6.95 11.41
CA LEU A 109 -1.53 -7.92 12.07
C LEU A 109 -2.10 -9.34 11.98
N GLN A 110 -3.41 -9.49 12.13
CA GLN A 110 -4.09 -10.77 11.96
C GLN A 110 -3.96 -11.29 10.53
N LEU A 111 -4.10 -10.42 9.52
CA LEU A 111 -3.90 -10.78 8.12
C LEU A 111 -2.47 -11.26 7.86
N ALA A 112 -1.48 -10.53 8.37
CA ALA A 112 -0.08 -10.93 8.25
C ALA A 112 0.19 -12.28 8.93
N GLY A 113 -0.33 -12.51 10.14
CA GLY A 113 -0.22 -13.81 10.82
C GLY A 113 -0.90 -14.95 10.06
N LYS A 114 -2.06 -14.68 9.44
CA LYS A 114 -2.75 -15.61 8.53
C LYS A 114 -1.90 -15.97 7.32
N LEU A 115 -1.27 -14.97 6.67
CA LEU A 115 -0.40 -15.19 5.51
C LEU A 115 0.85 -16.01 5.87
N VAL A 116 1.49 -15.72 7.01
CA VAL A 116 2.63 -16.49 7.53
C VAL A 116 2.22 -17.94 7.78
N THR A 117 1.13 -18.15 8.51
CA THR A 117 0.64 -19.49 8.86
C THR A 117 0.25 -20.30 7.60
N ALA A 118 -0.41 -19.65 6.63
CA ALA A 118 -0.78 -20.30 5.37
C ALA A 118 0.45 -20.70 4.54
N ALA A 119 1.49 -19.87 4.53
CA ALA A 119 2.73 -20.19 3.84
C ALA A 119 3.46 -21.35 4.52
N GLU A 120 3.55 -21.37 5.86
CA GLU A 120 4.15 -22.49 6.60
C GLU A 120 3.41 -23.81 6.38
N ALA A 121 2.08 -23.79 6.30
CA ALA A 121 1.26 -24.99 6.11
C ALA A 121 1.51 -25.72 4.77
N ALA A 122 2.12 -25.05 3.79
CA ALA A 122 2.52 -25.67 2.52
C ALA A 122 3.83 -26.47 2.62
N HIS A 123 4.47 -26.51 3.80
CA HIS A 123 5.77 -27.14 4.03
C HIS A 123 5.75 -28.02 5.29
N PRO A 124 6.75 -28.91 5.47
CA PRO A 124 6.87 -29.69 6.69
C PRO A 124 6.89 -28.80 7.94
N PRO A 125 6.25 -29.21 9.05
CA PRO A 125 6.24 -28.41 10.27
C PRO A 125 7.67 -28.22 10.80
N MET A 126 7.92 -27.04 11.37
CA MET A 126 9.17 -26.69 12.06
C MET A 126 8.82 -25.85 13.28
N ASP A 127 9.54 -26.03 14.37
CA ASP A 127 9.43 -25.13 15.51
C ASP A 127 9.81 -23.71 15.08
N ARG A 128 8.96 -22.72 15.35
CA ARG A 128 9.25 -21.33 15.00
C ARG A 128 10.48 -20.80 15.76
N GLN A 129 10.88 -21.41 16.88
CA GLN A 129 12.16 -21.11 17.54
C GLN A 129 13.38 -21.44 16.68
N ASP A 130 13.27 -22.38 15.74
CA ASP A 130 14.29 -22.70 14.75
C ASP A 130 14.19 -21.84 13.47
N ALA A 131 13.25 -20.89 13.40
CA ALA A 131 12.97 -20.08 12.21
C ALA A 131 13.19 -18.58 12.43
N CYS A 132 13.52 -17.90 11.33
CA CYS A 132 13.60 -16.44 11.22
C CYS A 132 12.38 -15.90 10.48
N LEU A 133 11.66 -14.95 11.07
CA LEU A 133 10.65 -14.15 10.36
C LEU A 133 11.31 -12.91 9.75
N LEU A 134 11.26 -12.79 8.43
CA LEU A 134 11.81 -11.66 7.69
C LEU A 134 10.67 -10.83 7.08
N LEU A 135 10.43 -9.63 7.60
CA LEU A 135 9.52 -8.70 6.92
C LEU A 135 10.29 -7.86 5.90
N VAL A 136 9.72 -7.72 4.71
CA VAL A 136 10.34 -6.97 3.62
C VAL A 136 9.44 -5.81 3.21
N GLY A 137 9.86 -4.58 3.51
CA GLY A 137 9.18 -3.36 3.10
C GLY A 137 9.71 -2.76 1.79
N ARG A 138 9.01 -1.77 1.24
CA ARG A 138 9.53 -0.93 0.15
C ARG A 138 10.79 -0.16 0.57
N GLY A 139 10.72 0.44 1.77
CA GLY A 139 11.66 1.45 2.26
C GLY A 139 11.31 2.85 1.77
N THR A 140 11.61 3.86 2.59
CA THR A 140 11.40 5.28 2.27
C THR A 140 12.43 6.14 3.00
N SER A 141 12.56 7.41 2.61
CA SER A 141 13.37 8.40 3.34
C SER A 141 12.70 8.90 4.62
N ASP A 142 11.44 8.53 4.86
CA ASP A 142 10.71 8.85 6.08
C ASP A 142 10.94 7.74 7.15
N PRO A 143 11.67 8.03 8.24
CA PRO A 143 12.02 7.03 9.23
C PRO A 143 10.82 6.51 10.02
N ASP A 144 9.75 7.30 10.19
CA ASP A 144 8.56 6.88 10.91
C ASP A 144 7.81 5.79 10.15
N ALA A 145 7.70 5.91 8.82
CA ALA A 145 7.18 4.84 7.97
C ALA A 145 8.06 3.57 7.96
N ASN A 146 9.39 3.73 8.00
CA ASN A 146 10.29 2.58 8.13
C ASN A 146 10.15 1.90 9.51
N SER A 147 9.94 2.70 10.56
CA SER A 147 9.74 2.23 11.93
C SER A 147 8.47 1.41 12.07
N ASP A 148 7.43 1.69 11.27
CA ASP A 148 6.22 0.88 11.25
C ASP A 148 6.47 -0.52 10.70
N VAL A 149 7.30 -0.68 9.67
CA VAL A 149 7.69 -2.03 9.21
C VAL A 149 8.40 -2.77 10.34
N ALA A 150 9.35 -2.12 11.01
CA ALA A 150 10.06 -2.72 12.14
C ALA A 150 9.13 -3.05 13.32
N LYS A 151 8.16 -2.18 13.63
CA LYS A 151 7.13 -2.41 14.65
C LYS A 151 6.30 -3.63 14.30
N MET A 152 5.83 -3.73 13.05
CA MET A 152 5.09 -4.89 12.56
C MET A 152 5.92 -6.17 12.68
N THR A 153 7.22 -6.11 12.37
CA THR A 153 8.14 -7.25 12.54
C THR A 153 8.20 -7.73 13.97
N ARG A 154 8.32 -6.83 14.95
CA ARG A 154 8.34 -7.20 16.38
C ARG A 154 6.99 -7.71 16.86
N MET A 155 5.90 -7.06 16.47
CA MET A 155 4.56 -7.52 16.85
C MET A 155 4.29 -8.95 16.37
N LEU A 156 4.72 -9.28 15.14
CA LEU A 156 4.52 -10.61 14.57
C LEU A 156 5.56 -11.63 15.07
N GLY A 157 6.83 -11.24 15.17
CA GLY A 157 7.91 -12.13 15.61
C GLY A 157 7.64 -12.69 17.00
N GLU A 158 7.48 -11.80 17.98
CA GLU A 158 7.14 -12.17 19.35
C GLU A 158 5.75 -12.79 19.45
N GLY A 159 4.75 -12.23 18.75
CA GLY A 159 3.37 -12.71 18.82
C GLY A 159 3.15 -14.11 18.25
N LEU A 160 3.97 -14.52 17.26
CA LEU A 160 3.90 -15.84 16.62
C LEU A 160 4.93 -16.83 17.16
N GLY A 161 5.88 -16.37 17.99
CA GLY A 161 6.88 -17.22 18.64
C GLY A 161 8.07 -17.59 17.76
N PHE A 162 8.52 -16.69 16.86
CA PHE A 162 9.74 -16.91 16.09
C PHE A 162 11.00 -16.74 16.95
N GLY A 163 12.00 -17.58 16.73
CA GLY A 163 13.29 -17.50 17.43
C GLY A 163 14.07 -16.24 17.07
N PHE A 164 13.86 -15.73 15.86
CA PHE A 164 14.34 -14.42 15.44
C PHE A 164 13.40 -13.76 14.45
N SER A 165 13.40 -12.44 14.47
CA SER A 165 12.65 -11.65 13.50
C SER A 165 13.45 -10.42 13.12
N THR A 166 13.48 -10.09 11.84
CA THR A 166 14.21 -8.94 11.34
C THR A 166 13.53 -8.29 10.14
N THR A 167 13.92 -7.05 9.86
CA THR A 167 13.31 -6.23 8.80
C THR A 167 14.36 -5.94 7.74
N ALA A 168 13.98 -6.04 6.48
CA ALA A 168 14.76 -5.56 5.36
C ALA A 168 13.90 -4.74 4.39
N PHE A 169 14.55 -4.05 3.46
CA PHE A 169 13.89 -3.22 2.47
C PHE A 169 14.36 -3.57 1.06
N ILE A 170 13.46 -3.52 0.09
CA ILE A 170 13.84 -3.76 -1.32
C ILE A 170 14.51 -2.53 -1.97
N GLY A 171 14.42 -1.35 -1.35
CA GLY A 171 15.06 -0.13 -1.81
C GLY A 171 14.99 1.04 -0.82
N VAL A 172 15.54 2.18 -1.25
CA VAL A 172 15.57 3.50 -0.57
C VAL A 172 16.34 3.55 0.76
N THR A 173 16.04 2.65 1.69
CA THR A 173 16.63 2.64 3.04
C THR A 173 17.28 1.28 3.36
N GLN A 174 18.10 1.27 4.40
CA GLN A 174 18.85 0.10 4.86
C GLN A 174 18.14 -0.60 6.04
N PRO A 175 18.38 -1.91 6.26
CA PRO A 175 19.21 -2.80 5.44
C PRO A 175 18.48 -3.27 4.17
N LEU A 176 19.19 -3.30 3.03
CA LEU A 176 18.63 -3.83 1.78
C LEU A 176 18.51 -5.36 1.84
N LEU A 177 17.42 -5.91 1.28
CA LEU A 177 17.14 -7.36 1.30
C LEU A 177 18.33 -8.20 0.84
N LYS A 178 18.88 -7.90 -0.33
CA LYS A 178 20.06 -8.59 -0.90
C LYS A 178 21.29 -8.59 0.02
N ASP A 179 21.47 -7.55 0.82
CA ASP A 179 22.64 -7.39 1.69
C ASP A 179 22.37 -8.00 3.08
N HIS A 180 21.09 -8.10 3.45
CA HIS A 180 20.64 -8.65 4.74
C HIS A 180 20.51 -10.17 4.74
N LEU A 181 20.16 -10.78 3.61
CA LEU A 181 20.02 -12.24 3.47
C LEU A 181 21.31 -13.00 3.85
N PRO A 182 22.51 -12.61 3.39
CA PRO A 182 23.77 -13.23 3.84
C PRO A 182 24.00 -13.13 5.35
N ILE A 183 23.58 -12.03 5.99
CA ILE A 183 23.69 -11.85 7.44
C ILE A 183 22.80 -12.86 8.17
N ILE A 184 21.54 -13.01 7.72
CA ILE A 184 20.62 -14.01 8.26
C ILE A 184 21.16 -15.42 8.02
N ASP A 185 21.90 -15.64 6.94
CA ASP A 185 22.47 -16.96 6.62
C ASP A 185 23.43 -17.47 7.70
N HIS A 186 24.22 -16.55 8.27
CA HIS A 186 25.16 -16.87 9.34
C HIS A 186 24.50 -17.14 10.70
N LEU A 187 23.20 -16.87 10.85
CA LEU A 187 22.45 -17.13 12.08
C LEU A 187 22.01 -18.60 12.18
N PRO A 188 21.78 -19.16 13.38
CA PRO A 188 21.51 -20.59 13.56
C PRO A 188 20.10 -21.06 13.12
N TYR A 189 19.29 -20.18 12.54
CA TYR A 189 17.92 -20.52 12.12
C TYR A 189 17.92 -21.37 10.85
N LYS A 190 17.08 -22.40 10.81
CA LYS A 190 17.01 -23.41 9.73
C LYS A 190 16.06 -22.99 8.61
N ARG A 191 15.15 -22.06 8.89
CA ARG A 191 14.13 -21.56 7.95
C ARG A 191 14.04 -20.05 8.01
N ILE A 192 13.85 -19.43 6.85
CA ILE A 192 13.48 -18.02 6.70
C ILE A 192 12.06 -17.97 6.16
N VAL A 193 11.13 -17.37 6.91
CA VAL A 193 9.77 -17.06 6.44
C VAL A 193 9.73 -15.58 6.09
N ALA A 194 9.71 -15.26 4.81
CA ALA A 194 9.69 -13.91 4.29
C ALA A 194 8.24 -13.44 4.06
N LEU A 195 7.86 -12.34 4.72
CA LEU A 195 6.58 -11.64 4.53
C LEU A 195 6.83 -10.31 3.83
N PRO A 196 6.54 -10.20 2.51
CA PRO A 196 6.51 -8.91 1.84
C PRO A 196 5.34 -8.06 2.34
N VAL A 197 5.63 -6.86 2.82
CA VAL A 197 4.62 -5.95 3.37
C VAL A 197 4.07 -5.04 2.27
N PHE A 198 3.28 -5.64 1.37
CA PHE A 198 2.70 -5.00 0.19
C PHE A 198 1.21 -5.32 0.07
N LEU A 199 0.43 -4.35 -0.41
CA LEU A 199 -1.00 -4.57 -0.68
C LEU A 199 -1.21 -5.47 -1.89
N PHE A 200 -0.52 -5.18 -2.99
CA PHE A 200 -0.71 -5.89 -4.25
C PHE A 200 0.63 -6.30 -4.84
N THR A 201 0.57 -7.22 -5.79
CA THR A 201 1.69 -7.52 -6.68
C THR A 201 2.16 -6.29 -7.47
N GLY A 202 3.33 -6.42 -8.09
CA GLY A 202 3.95 -5.38 -8.91
C GLY A 202 5.45 -5.58 -9.06
N VAL A 203 6.11 -4.62 -9.72
CA VAL A 203 7.56 -4.66 -9.99
C VAL A 203 8.40 -4.95 -8.75
N LEU A 204 8.10 -4.28 -7.63
CA LEU A 204 8.88 -4.43 -6.40
C LEU A 204 8.66 -5.78 -5.71
N LEU A 205 7.42 -6.27 -5.69
CA LEU A 205 7.13 -7.58 -5.11
C LEU A 205 7.78 -8.70 -5.93
N LYS A 206 7.67 -8.63 -7.26
CA LYS A 206 8.37 -9.55 -8.18
C LYS A 206 9.88 -9.55 -7.95
N LYS A 207 10.47 -8.37 -7.72
CA LYS A 207 11.89 -8.24 -7.37
C LYS A 207 12.24 -8.88 -6.02
N ILE A 208 11.38 -8.76 -5.01
CA ILE A 208 11.57 -9.43 -3.71
C ILE A 208 11.59 -10.95 -3.91
N TYR A 209 10.60 -11.50 -4.61
CA TYR A 209 10.55 -12.94 -4.86
C TYR A 209 11.75 -13.44 -5.65
N ALA A 210 12.19 -12.71 -6.68
CA ALA A 210 13.39 -13.07 -7.43
C ALA A 210 14.65 -13.10 -6.54
N GLN A 211 14.84 -12.12 -5.65
CA GLN A 211 15.98 -12.12 -4.72
C GLN A 211 15.91 -13.26 -3.70
N LEU A 212 14.71 -13.61 -3.22
CA LEU A 212 14.53 -14.74 -2.32
C LEU A 212 14.79 -16.07 -3.01
N GLU A 213 14.37 -16.23 -4.27
CA GLU A 213 14.60 -17.43 -5.09
C GLU A 213 16.09 -17.60 -5.44
N GLU A 214 16.75 -16.51 -5.87
CA GLU A 214 18.19 -16.50 -6.13
C GLU A 214 18.98 -16.90 -4.87
N PHE A 215 18.61 -16.33 -3.72
CA PHE A 215 19.25 -16.67 -2.46
C PHE A 215 18.96 -18.12 -2.03
N ALA A 216 17.73 -18.62 -2.24
CA ALA A 216 17.34 -20.01 -1.96
C ALA A 216 18.20 -21.03 -2.71
N ALA A 217 18.71 -20.68 -3.90
CA ALA A 217 19.61 -21.54 -4.67
C ALA A 217 21.02 -21.66 -4.08
N THR A 218 21.39 -20.79 -3.13
CA THR A 218 22.74 -20.72 -2.56
C THR A 218 22.83 -21.11 -1.08
N THR A 219 21.74 -20.93 -0.32
CA THR A 219 21.68 -21.30 1.09
C THR A 219 21.27 -22.77 1.29
N SER A 220 21.66 -23.34 2.44
CA SER A 220 21.14 -24.62 2.92
C SER A 220 19.83 -24.47 3.72
N LYS A 221 19.43 -23.24 4.06
CA LYS A 221 18.21 -22.95 4.82
C LYS A 221 16.98 -23.05 3.93
N GLN A 222 15.85 -23.43 4.51
CA GLN A 222 14.58 -23.39 3.81
C GLN A 222 14.08 -21.95 3.72
N ILE A 223 13.78 -21.47 2.52
CA ILE A 223 13.13 -20.16 2.31
C ILE A 223 11.67 -20.37 1.95
N ILE A 224 10.78 -19.68 2.67
CA ILE A 224 9.35 -19.64 2.41
C ILE A 224 8.97 -18.17 2.22
N ALA A 225 8.26 -17.84 1.14
CA ALA A 225 7.74 -16.51 0.91
C ALA A 225 6.21 -16.52 0.98
N THR A 226 5.61 -15.59 1.72
CA THR A 226 4.16 -15.41 1.73
C THR A 226 3.70 -14.67 0.48
N LYS A 227 2.39 -14.71 0.22
CA LYS A 227 1.72 -13.75 -0.67
C LYS A 227 1.69 -12.35 -0.04
N SER A 228 1.42 -11.33 -0.86
CA SER A 228 0.99 -9.98 -0.43
C SER A 228 -0.40 -10.01 0.22
N PHE A 229 -0.85 -8.86 0.74
CA PHE A 229 -2.09 -8.76 1.52
C PHE A 229 -3.34 -8.90 0.65
N GLU A 230 -3.23 -8.49 -0.62
CA GLU A 230 -4.25 -8.56 -1.65
C GLU A 230 -5.61 -8.02 -1.17
N CYS A 231 -6.71 -8.65 -1.59
CA CYS A 231 -8.07 -8.21 -1.31
C CYS A 231 -8.73 -8.98 -0.16
N ASP A 232 -7.98 -9.26 0.93
CA ASP A 232 -8.52 -10.00 2.08
C ASP A 232 -9.57 -9.18 2.86
N GLU A 233 -10.54 -9.87 3.47
CA GLU A 233 -11.59 -9.26 4.29
C GLU A 233 -11.02 -8.43 5.46
N LEU A 234 -9.90 -8.85 6.06
CA LEU A 234 -9.26 -8.10 7.15
C LEU A 234 -8.70 -6.74 6.68
N LEU A 235 -8.29 -6.65 5.42
CA LEU A 235 -7.91 -5.37 4.81
C LEU A 235 -9.16 -4.50 4.58
N LEU A 236 -10.25 -5.08 4.07
CA LEU A 236 -11.51 -4.36 3.89
C LEU A 236 -12.06 -3.81 5.21
N GLN A 237 -11.99 -4.59 6.30
CA GLN A 237 -12.35 -4.13 7.65
C GLN A 237 -11.51 -2.94 8.10
N THR A 238 -10.21 -2.96 7.82
CA THR A 238 -9.35 -1.81 8.12
C THR A 238 -9.78 -0.58 7.33
N ILE A 239 -10.19 -0.72 6.07
CA ILE A 239 -10.71 0.40 5.27
C ILE A 239 -12.04 0.92 5.84
N ASP A 240 -12.91 0.03 6.33
CA ASP A 240 -14.14 0.44 7.03
C ASP A 240 -13.86 1.26 8.27
N GLU A 241 -12.87 0.85 9.08
CA GLU A 241 -12.41 1.61 10.24
C GLU A 241 -11.95 3.00 9.82
N ARG A 242 -11.15 3.12 8.75
CA ARG A 242 -10.68 4.42 8.22
C ARG A 242 -11.83 5.30 7.78
N ILE A 243 -12.83 4.73 7.11
CA ILE A 243 -14.03 5.48 6.68
C ILE A 243 -14.83 5.96 7.89
N ARG A 244 -14.99 5.10 8.90
CA ARG A 244 -15.71 5.41 10.14
C ARG A 244 -15.02 6.51 10.95
N GLU A 245 -13.70 6.44 11.10
CA GLU A 245 -12.88 7.48 11.75
C GLU A 245 -13.12 8.86 11.11
N VAL A 246 -13.17 8.94 9.77
CA VAL A 246 -13.54 10.19 9.11
C VAL A 246 -14.94 10.62 9.51
N GLN A 247 -15.93 9.72 9.45
CA GLN A 247 -17.32 10.05 9.75
C GLN A 247 -17.52 10.56 11.17
N GLU A 248 -16.84 9.97 12.15
CA GLU A 248 -16.88 10.31 13.57
C GLU A 248 -16.06 11.56 13.92
N GLY A 249 -15.18 12.01 13.01
CA GLY A 249 -14.39 13.23 13.20
C GLY A 249 -13.05 13.02 13.89
N SER A 250 -12.60 11.77 14.00
CA SER A 250 -11.32 11.36 14.58
C SER A 250 -10.37 10.68 13.58
N PRO A 251 -10.15 11.19 12.35
CA PRO A 251 -9.14 10.63 11.46
C PRO A 251 -7.74 11.10 11.88
N ASP A 252 -7.36 10.81 13.12
CA ASP A 252 -6.07 11.23 13.66
C ASP A 252 -4.96 10.43 12.97
N MET A 253 -4.26 11.13 12.07
CA MET A 253 -2.96 10.69 11.58
C MET A 253 -2.00 10.55 12.78
N ASN A 254 -0.90 9.80 12.63
CA ASN A 254 0.15 9.72 13.64
C ASN A 254 0.94 11.05 13.74
N CYS A 255 0.26 12.13 14.13
CA CYS A 255 0.83 13.47 14.24
C CYS A 255 1.87 13.57 15.35
N GLN A 256 1.89 12.63 16.29
CA GLN A 256 2.80 12.63 17.44
C GLN A 256 4.28 12.60 17.03
N LEU A 257 4.62 11.92 15.92
CA LEU A 257 6.01 11.81 15.43
C LEU A 257 6.16 12.29 13.98
N CYS A 258 5.21 13.07 13.49
CA CYS A 258 5.28 13.59 12.12
C CYS A 258 6.33 14.70 12.03
N LYS A 259 7.43 14.44 11.32
CA LYS A 259 8.55 15.39 11.11
C LYS A 259 8.15 16.74 10.51
N TYR A 260 7.01 16.81 9.82
CA TYR A 260 6.48 18.07 9.27
C TYR A 260 5.69 18.91 10.29
N ARG A 261 5.31 18.34 11.44
CA ARG A 261 4.40 18.97 12.43
C ARG A 261 5.03 19.19 13.79
N THR A 262 6.03 18.39 14.15
CA THR A 262 6.75 18.49 15.41
C THR A 262 8.23 18.25 15.17
N GLN A 263 9.06 18.80 16.05
CA GLN A 263 10.51 18.63 15.97
C GLN A 263 10.88 17.16 16.23
N ILE A 264 11.49 16.54 15.23
CA ILE A 264 12.06 15.19 15.30
C ILE A 264 13.56 15.31 15.07
N ILE A 265 14.33 14.62 15.90
CA ILE A 265 15.79 14.62 15.83
C ILE A 265 16.29 14.29 14.41
N GLY A 266 17.12 15.17 13.85
CA GLY A 266 17.67 15.04 12.49
C GLY A 266 16.75 15.52 11.37
N PHE A 267 15.56 16.06 11.70
CA PHE A 267 14.59 16.64 10.75
C PHE A 267 14.11 18.01 11.21
N GLU A 268 14.91 18.74 11.97
CA GLU A 268 14.58 20.06 12.54
C GLU A 268 14.15 21.05 11.45
N GLU A 269 14.84 21.03 10.31
CA GLU A 269 14.55 21.89 9.15
C GLU A 269 13.24 21.54 8.44
N GLU A 270 12.64 20.37 8.69
CA GLU A 270 11.41 19.93 8.02
C GLU A 270 10.12 20.39 8.71
N VAL A 271 10.21 20.88 9.94
CA VAL A 271 9.04 21.32 10.71
C VAL A 271 8.42 22.54 10.04
N GLY A 272 7.12 22.46 9.74
CA GLY A 272 6.38 23.55 9.11
C GLY A 272 6.68 23.75 7.62
N LYS A 273 7.44 22.85 6.97
CA LYS A 273 7.60 22.89 5.51
C LYS A 273 6.24 22.83 4.80
N GLU A 274 6.11 23.64 3.76
CA GLU A 274 4.92 23.65 2.90
C GLU A 274 4.73 22.29 2.23
N GLN A 275 3.46 21.88 2.08
CA GLN A 275 3.14 20.66 1.37
C GLN A 275 3.25 20.87 -0.14
N VAL A 276 4.07 20.08 -0.82
CA VAL A 276 4.34 20.22 -2.27
C VAL A 276 4.17 18.87 -2.96
N GLY A 277 3.44 18.81 -4.07
CA GLY A 277 3.28 17.58 -4.85
C GLY A 277 4.58 17.16 -5.56
N HIS A 278 5.28 16.14 -5.06
CA HIS A 278 6.50 15.62 -5.70
C HIS A 278 6.19 14.70 -6.90
N HIS A 279 4.99 14.14 -6.89
CA HIS A 279 4.51 13.16 -7.85
C HIS A 279 4.15 13.74 -9.23
N LEU A 280 4.11 15.07 -9.36
CA LEU A 280 3.55 15.77 -10.53
C LEU A 280 4.20 15.37 -11.86
N ALA A 281 5.51 15.07 -11.86
CA ALA A 281 6.25 14.69 -13.08
C ALA A 281 5.87 13.31 -13.63
N VAL A 282 5.25 12.45 -12.82
CA VAL A 282 4.89 11.08 -13.20
C VAL A 282 3.38 10.81 -13.08
N LYS A 283 2.59 11.84 -12.84
CA LYS A 283 1.14 11.77 -12.72
C LYS A 283 0.52 11.37 -14.07
N GLY A 284 -0.14 10.21 -14.11
CA GLY A 284 -0.85 9.76 -15.30
C GLY A 284 0.04 9.63 -16.55
N ILE A 285 1.28 9.15 -16.40
CA ILE A 285 2.15 8.95 -17.57
C ILE A 285 1.82 7.68 -18.37
N LEU A 286 1.05 6.75 -17.80
CA LEU A 286 0.59 5.53 -18.46
C LEU A 286 -0.87 5.72 -18.89
N PHE A 287 -1.09 6.55 -19.91
CA PHE A 287 -2.41 6.76 -20.49
C PHE A 287 -2.73 5.61 -21.45
N GLU A 288 -3.65 4.73 -21.05
CA GLU A 288 -4.26 3.77 -21.97
C GLU A 288 -5.54 4.40 -22.55
N GLU A 289 -5.63 4.52 -23.87
CA GLU A 289 -6.74 5.20 -24.58
C GLU A 289 -8.13 4.55 -24.37
N GLU A 290 -8.25 3.44 -23.64
CA GLU A 290 -9.47 2.60 -23.62
C GLU A 290 -10.62 3.08 -22.72
N GLU A 291 -10.47 4.15 -21.93
CA GLU A 291 -11.51 4.59 -20.98
C GLU A 291 -12.05 6.01 -21.26
N LYS A 292 -12.49 6.28 -22.50
CA LYS A 292 -13.41 7.40 -22.75
C LYS A 292 -14.83 7.01 -22.36
N PRO A 293 -15.49 7.72 -21.41
CA PRO A 293 -16.89 7.46 -21.09
C PRO A 293 -17.78 7.75 -22.31
N GLY A 294 -18.37 6.71 -22.91
CA GLY A 294 -19.34 6.82 -24.01
C GLY A 294 -18.97 6.12 -25.32
N GLU A 295 -17.76 5.60 -25.48
CA GLU A 295 -17.41 4.82 -26.67
C GLU A 295 -17.93 3.37 -26.57
N LYS A 296 -18.92 3.04 -27.41
CA LYS A 296 -19.34 1.64 -27.61
C LYS A 296 -18.15 0.87 -28.19
N LYS A 297 -17.69 -0.18 -27.50
CA LYS A 297 -16.69 -1.11 -28.02
C LYS A 297 -17.16 -1.65 -29.37
N THR A 298 -16.50 -1.22 -30.44
CA THR A 298 -16.76 -1.74 -31.79
C THR A 298 -15.98 -3.03 -31.99
N VAL A 299 -16.46 -3.90 -32.87
CA VAL A 299 -15.81 -5.19 -33.19
C VAL A 299 -14.33 -4.98 -33.62
N LEU A 300 -14.00 -3.82 -34.19
CA LEU A 300 -12.64 -3.47 -34.59
C LEU A 300 -11.64 -3.35 -33.41
N THR A 301 -12.06 -2.80 -32.25
CA THR A 301 -11.14 -2.65 -31.10
C THR A 301 -10.83 -3.99 -30.44
N THR A 302 -11.74 -4.95 -30.55
CA THR A 302 -11.52 -6.32 -30.04
C THR A 302 -10.53 -7.10 -30.90
N VAL A 303 -10.57 -6.91 -32.23
CA VAL A 303 -9.67 -7.59 -33.18
C VAL A 303 -8.23 -7.06 -33.07
N LYS A 304 -8.06 -5.75 -32.89
CA LYS A 304 -6.76 -5.12 -32.62
C LYS A 304 -6.07 -5.68 -31.38
N LYS A 305 -6.83 -5.86 -30.30
CA LYS A 305 -6.34 -6.41 -29.03
C LYS A 305 -5.93 -7.88 -29.12
N ILE A 306 -6.57 -8.66 -29.98
CA ILE A 306 -6.20 -10.06 -30.27
C ILE A 306 -4.96 -10.14 -31.16
N LEU A 307 -4.77 -9.17 -32.06
CA LEU A 307 -3.65 -9.14 -33.00
C LEU A 307 -2.41 -8.40 -32.47
N GLY A 308 -2.50 -7.74 -31.32
CA GLY A 308 -1.39 -6.98 -30.74
C GLY A 308 -0.98 -5.76 -31.57
N ILE A 309 -1.93 -5.12 -32.26
CA ILE A 309 -1.74 -3.90 -33.07
C ILE A 309 -2.78 -2.86 -32.69
#